data_AF-A0A8T7K6I9-F1
#
_entry.id   AF-A0A8T7K6I9-F1
#
_cell.length_a   1.000
_cell.length_b   1.000
_cell.length_c   1.000
_cell.angle_alpha   90.00
_cell.angle_beta   90.00
_cell.angle_gamma   90.00
#
_symmetry.space_group_name_H-M   'P 1'
#
loop_
_entity.id
_entity.type
_entity.pdbx_description
1 polymer ?
#
loop_
_entity_poly.entity_id
_entity_poly.type
_entity_poly.pdbx_seq_one_letter_code
_entity_poly.pdbx_strand_id
1 'polypeptide(L)'
;MADDELFQQNMLEGKSKFANARMRAFWQEMIGHLRGKSAELLSFEDIRMRLRLKDESYKGLQDVPLDRIVGSVGRYRDFTNNFLPRTNEMIERWSRVYAQANSMEGLPPIELYKVDDVYFVRDGNHRVSVAREMGNGTIQAHVTELPTSIDLEPGMSRTELEAAGAYATFLYESGLNRVRPHHQAINLSEPSRYSDLMGHIYLHRKVLARSTGRDLSMEDAAADWYDNVFRPAVTLIRKYKILDQIKGRTEGDMYLWMVDHLSEVKAEMGEDAQERSFSDALAALLEEHKKPVPEDLRDEDDDSVSISRAEIQAMLARKKAGLNTQEVPAVEEERKPR
;
A
#
# COMPACT_ATOMS: atom_id res chain seq x y z
N MET A 1 -53.31 4.64 -11.93
CA MET A 1 -54.17 4.80 -10.73
C MET A 1 -53.65 3.94 -9.57
N ALA A 2 -53.81 2.62 -9.55
CA ALA A 2 -53.29 1.79 -8.44
C ALA A 2 -51.75 1.79 -8.32
N ASP A 3 -51.03 1.72 -9.46
CA ASP A 3 -49.56 1.84 -9.48
C ASP A 3 -49.08 3.23 -9.04
N ASP A 4 -49.84 4.28 -9.34
CA ASP A 4 -49.51 5.65 -8.92
C ASP A 4 -49.70 5.82 -7.41
N GLU A 5 -50.79 5.28 -6.85
CA GLU A 5 -51.06 5.33 -5.40
C GLU A 5 -50.01 4.55 -4.60
N LEU A 6 -49.65 3.34 -5.05
CA LEU A 6 -48.58 2.55 -4.42
C LEU A 6 -47.22 3.26 -4.50
N PHE A 7 -46.92 3.88 -5.64
CA PHE A 7 -45.69 4.66 -5.80
C PHE A 7 -45.66 5.88 -4.85
N GLN A 8 -46.77 6.61 -4.72
CA GLN A 8 -46.86 7.73 -3.77
C GLN A 8 -46.73 7.25 -2.31
N GLN A 9 -47.31 6.10 -1.97
CA GLN A 9 -47.16 5.50 -0.65
C GLN A 9 -45.68 5.16 -0.36
N ASN A 10 -45.01 4.46 -1.28
CA ASN A 10 -43.60 4.12 -1.14
C ASN A 10 -42.70 5.36 -1.12
N MET A 11 -43.09 6.44 -1.80
CA MET A 11 -42.38 7.73 -1.74
C MET A 11 -42.46 8.38 -0.35
N LEU A 12 -43.63 8.35 0.29
CA LEU A 12 -43.81 8.84 1.67
C LEU A 12 -43.01 8.00 2.66
N GLU A 13 -43.04 6.67 2.52
CA GLU A 13 -42.21 5.78 3.32
C GLU A 13 -40.72 6.06 3.11
N GLY A 14 -40.29 6.26 1.87
CA GLY A 14 -38.93 6.67 1.52
C GLY A 14 -38.49 7.93 2.24
N LYS A 15 -39.35 8.95 2.35
CA LYS A 15 -39.04 10.18 3.10
C LYS A 15 -38.82 9.91 4.59
N SER A 16 -39.61 9.01 5.19
CA SER A 16 -39.46 8.59 6.59
C SER A 16 -38.15 7.81 6.81
N LYS A 17 -37.85 6.84 5.93
CA LYS A 17 -36.61 6.06 5.96
C LYS A 17 -35.37 6.96 5.78
N PHE A 18 -35.44 7.93 4.88
CA PHE A 18 -34.39 8.93 4.70
C PHE A 18 -34.10 9.71 5.99
N ALA A 19 -35.14 10.17 6.70
CA ALA A 19 -34.97 10.89 7.95
C ALA A 19 -34.25 10.04 9.01
N ASN A 20 -34.59 8.75 9.10
CA ASN A 20 -33.90 7.80 9.98
C ASN A 20 -32.44 7.60 9.55
N ALA A 21 -32.18 7.40 8.25
CA ALA A 21 -30.83 7.28 7.70
C ALA A 21 -29.97 8.52 8.01
N ARG A 22 -30.55 9.73 7.90
CA ARG A 22 -29.86 10.99 8.20
C ARG A 22 -29.57 11.18 9.69
N MET A 23 -30.47 10.71 10.57
CA MET A 23 -30.22 10.69 12.01
C MET A 23 -29.05 9.75 12.34
N ARG A 24 -29.01 8.56 11.73
CA ARG A 24 -27.88 7.62 11.88
C ARG A 24 -26.57 8.21 11.35
N ALA A 25 -26.60 8.87 10.20
CA ALA A 25 -25.43 9.55 9.63
C ALA A 25 -24.86 10.58 10.61
N PHE A 26 -25.71 11.42 11.19
CA PHE A 26 -25.31 12.43 12.18
C PHE A 26 -24.57 11.84 13.38
N TRP A 27 -25.15 10.81 14.01
CA TRP A 27 -24.53 10.16 15.16
C TRP A 27 -23.22 9.48 14.79
N GLN A 28 -23.15 8.89 13.60
CA GLN A 28 -21.93 8.28 13.09
C GLN A 28 -20.80 9.30 12.91
N GLU A 29 -21.10 10.48 12.35
CA GLU A 29 -20.11 11.55 12.20
C GLU A 29 -19.62 12.07 13.55
N MET A 30 -20.52 12.27 14.50
CA MET A 30 -20.17 12.71 15.86
C MET A 30 -19.23 11.72 16.55
N ILE A 31 -19.53 10.41 16.47
CA ILE A 31 -18.68 9.35 17.03
C ILE A 31 -17.36 9.25 16.26
N GLY A 32 -17.38 9.38 14.93
CA GLY A 32 -16.20 9.34 14.07
C GLY A 32 -15.20 10.44 14.42
N HIS A 33 -15.70 11.65 14.65
CA HIS A 33 -14.87 12.79 15.06
C HIS A 33 -14.19 12.56 16.41
N LEU A 34 -14.88 11.93 17.37
CA LEU A 34 -14.32 11.56 18.68
C LEU A 34 -13.26 10.46 18.59
N ARG A 35 -13.38 9.55 17.61
CA ARG A 35 -12.47 8.39 17.43
C ARG A 35 -11.34 8.65 16.45
N GLY A 36 -11.26 9.83 15.84
CA GLY A 36 -10.26 10.16 14.82
C GLY A 36 -10.36 9.34 13.53
N LYS A 37 -11.47 8.62 13.30
CA LYS A 37 -11.70 7.85 12.07
C LYS A 37 -12.50 8.70 11.10
N SER A 38 -12.07 8.77 9.84
CA SER A 38 -12.82 9.47 8.79
C SER A 38 -14.18 8.80 8.60
N ALA A 39 -15.25 9.59 8.70
CA ALA A 39 -16.61 9.14 8.43
C ALA A 39 -16.97 9.22 6.93
N GLU A 40 -16.04 9.63 6.06
CA GLU A 40 -16.26 9.82 4.63
C GLU A 40 -15.97 8.55 3.82
N LEU A 41 -16.60 8.42 2.64
CA LEU A 41 -16.27 7.35 1.69
C LEU A 41 -14.83 7.51 1.18
N LEU A 42 -14.22 6.39 0.81
CA LEU A 42 -12.95 6.41 0.12
C LEU A 42 -13.10 7.02 -1.28
N SER A 43 -12.25 7.99 -1.61
CA SER A 43 -12.14 8.59 -2.94
C SER A 43 -11.42 7.63 -3.87
N PHE A 44 -12.10 7.16 -4.92
CA PHE A 44 -11.45 6.32 -5.93
C PHE A 44 -10.33 7.05 -6.68
N GLU A 45 -10.46 8.36 -6.92
CA GLU A 45 -9.41 9.12 -7.61
C GLU A 45 -8.12 9.17 -6.79
N ASP A 46 -8.22 9.32 -5.47
CA ASP A 46 -7.06 9.27 -4.57
C ASP A 46 -6.41 7.89 -4.62
N ILE A 47 -7.21 6.82 -4.63
CA ILE A 47 -6.74 5.44 -4.70
C ILE A 47 -6.11 5.14 -6.07
N ARG A 48 -6.75 5.52 -7.16
CA ARG A 48 -6.24 5.37 -8.52
C ARG A 48 -4.89 6.05 -8.69
N MET A 49 -4.76 7.27 -8.17
CA MET A 49 -3.51 8.03 -8.23
C MET A 49 -2.41 7.38 -7.38
N ARG A 50 -2.74 7.01 -6.13
CA ARG A 50 -1.79 6.42 -5.17
C ARG A 50 -1.32 5.02 -5.60
N LEU A 51 -2.23 4.19 -6.09
CA LEU A 51 -1.95 2.82 -6.52
C LEU A 51 -1.56 2.72 -8.01
N ARG A 52 -1.54 3.86 -8.73
CA ARG A 52 -1.16 3.95 -10.15
C ARG A 52 -1.96 3.00 -11.04
N LEU A 53 -3.25 2.87 -10.79
CA LEU A 53 -4.14 1.97 -11.55
C LEU A 53 -4.37 2.53 -12.95
N LYS A 54 -3.92 1.81 -13.98
CA LYS A 54 -4.00 2.23 -15.38
C LYS A 54 -4.83 1.30 -16.25
N ASP A 55 -4.75 0.00 -15.99
CA ASP A 55 -5.47 -1.00 -16.78
C ASP A 55 -6.91 -1.14 -16.28
N GLU A 56 -7.84 -1.26 -17.21
CA GLU A 56 -9.27 -1.45 -16.94
C GLU A 56 -9.76 -2.68 -17.70
N SER A 57 -10.45 -3.59 -17.00
CA SER A 57 -11.01 -4.81 -17.59
C SER A 57 -12.48 -4.95 -17.19
N TYR A 58 -13.38 -4.88 -18.17
CA TYR A 58 -14.81 -5.06 -17.91
C TYR A 58 -15.12 -6.54 -17.60
N LYS A 59 -15.81 -6.76 -16.47
CA LYS A 59 -16.14 -8.09 -15.93
C LYS A 59 -17.62 -8.45 -16.05
N GLY A 60 -18.41 -7.65 -16.75
CA GLY A 60 -19.83 -7.94 -16.96
C GLY A 60 -20.73 -7.53 -15.78
N LEU A 61 -21.96 -8.02 -15.83
CA LEU A 61 -22.98 -7.86 -14.80
C LEU A 61 -22.79 -8.90 -13.70
N GLN A 62 -22.76 -8.48 -12.44
CA GLN A 62 -22.54 -9.34 -11.27
C GLN A 62 -23.42 -8.91 -10.09
N ASP A 63 -23.75 -9.86 -9.21
CA ASP A 63 -24.29 -9.56 -7.89
C ASP A 63 -23.15 -9.32 -6.90
N VAL A 64 -22.99 -8.07 -6.48
CA VAL A 64 -21.86 -7.63 -5.65
C VAL A 64 -22.27 -7.52 -4.19
N PRO A 65 -21.52 -8.10 -3.23
CA PRO A 65 -21.76 -7.92 -1.81
C PRO A 65 -21.70 -6.44 -1.40
N LEU A 66 -22.74 -5.96 -0.73
CA LEU A 66 -22.85 -4.54 -0.36
C LEU A 66 -21.78 -4.11 0.64
N ASP A 67 -21.29 -5.00 1.49
CA ASP A 67 -20.23 -4.78 2.48
C ASP A 67 -18.85 -4.59 1.84
N ARG A 68 -18.64 -5.09 0.61
CA ARG A 68 -17.41 -4.87 -0.17
C ARG A 68 -17.41 -3.55 -0.95
N ILE A 69 -18.51 -2.80 -0.95
CA ILE A 69 -18.56 -1.46 -1.56
C ILE A 69 -18.09 -0.43 -0.52
N VAL A 70 -16.92 0.15 -0.73
CA VAL A 70 -16.19 0.91 0.31
C VAL A 70 -16.01 2.39 -0.02
N GLY A 71 -16.25 2.77 -1.27
CA GLY A 71 -15.97 4.12 -1.74
C GLY A 71 -16.72 4.51 -2.99
N SER A 72 -16.38 5.67 -3.52
CA SER A 72 -17.02 6.21 -4.73
C SER A 72 -16.05 7.05 -5.55
N VAL A 73 -16.26 7.06 -6.87
CA VAL A 73 -15.53 7.89 -7.84
C VAL A 73 -15.90 9.36 -7.70
N GLY A 74 -17.15 9.64 -7.32
CA GLY A 74 -17.63 10.99 -7.04
C GLY A 74 -18.60 11.00 -5.87
N ARG A 75 -18.93 12.17 -5.32
CA ARG A 75 -19.90 12.29 -4.22
C ARG A 75 -19.50 11.54 -2.93
N TYR A 76 -18.21 11.25 -2.75
CA TYR A 76 -17.67 10.60 -1.55
C TYR A 76 -17.88 11.45 -0.28
N ARG A 77 -18.13 12.75 -0.45
CA ARG A 77 -18.49 13.69 0.64
C ARG A 77 -19.99 13.77 0.93
N ASP A 78 -20.85 13.28 0.03
CA ASP A 78 -22.31 13.36 0.18
C ASP A 78 -22.85 12.26 1.10
N PHE A 79 -22.06 11.22 1.31
CA PHE A 79 -22.43 10.04 2.09
C PHE A 79 -21.37 9.74 3.15
N THR A 80 -21.78 9.07 4.23
CA THR A 80 -20.83 8.48 5.17
C THR A 80 -20.15 7.24 4.55
N ASN A 81 -19.09 6.72 5.19
CA ASN A 81 -18.44 5.47 4.78
C ASN A 81 -19.40 4.25 4.73
N ASN A 82 -20.59 4.36 5.34
CA ASN A 82 -21.65 3.37 5.28
C ASN A 82 -22.72 3.67 4.23
N PHE A 83 -22.49 4.62 3.33
CA PHE A 83 -23.44 5.13 2.33
C PHE A 83 -24.70 5.77 2.95
N LEU A 84 -24.63 6.33 4.17
CA LEU A 84 -25.75 7.10 4.72
C LEU A 84 -25.71 8.55 4.21
N PRO A 85 -26.85 9.14 3.80
CA PRO A 85 -26.87 10.49 3.24
C PRO A 85 -26.52 11.56 4.29
N ARG A 86 -25.69 12.53 3.92
CA ARG A 86 -25.23 13.61 4.82
C ARG A 86 -26.02 14.91 4.66
N THR A 87 -26.63 15.15 3.50
CA THR A 87 -27.37 16.40 3.22
C THR A 87 -28.86 16.14 2.98
N ASN A 88 -29.72 17.03 3.47
CA ASN A 88 -31.18 16.92 3.29
C ASN A 88 -31.63 17.18 1.85
N GLU A 89 -30.79 17.80 1.03
CA GLU A 89 -31.07 18.07 -0.39
C GLU A 89 -31.29 16.77 -1.19
N MET A 90 -30.80 15.64 -0.68
CA MET A 90 -30.89 14.33 -1.33
C MET A 90 -32.26 13.65 -1.10
N ILE A 91 -33.11 14.17 -0.21
CA ILE A 91 -34.35 13.50 0.23
C ILE A 91 -35.26 13.11 -0.94
N GLU A 92 -35.49 14.02 -1.90
CA GLU A 92 -36.41 13.76 -3.02
C GLU A 92 -35.87 12.67 -3.95
N ARG A 93 -34.58 12.74 -4.31
CA ARG A 93 -33.96 11.73 -5.18
C ARG A 93 -33.84 10.39 -4.46
N TRP A 94 -33.44 10.39 -3.19
CA TRP A 94 -33.30 9.18 -2.38
C TRP A 94 -34.64 8.48 -2.19
N SER A 95 -35.70 9.22 -1.84
CA SER A 95 -37.05 8.67 -1.64
C SER A 95 -37.63 8.11 -2.95
N ARG A 96 -37.34 8.74 -4.09
CA ARG A 96 -37.73 8.21 -5.40
C ARG A 96 -37.04 6.89 -5.72
N VAL A 97 -35.75 6.78 -5.42
CA VAL A 97 -34.99 5.53 -5.59
C VAL A 97 -35.55 4.44 -4.65
N TYR A 98 -35.90 4.79 -3.42
CA TYR A 98 -36.57 3.88 -2.48
C TYR A 98 -37.92 3.40 -3.03
N ALA A 99 -38.74 4.31 -3.55
CA ALA A 99 -40.03 3.96 -4.12
C ALA A 99 -39.90 3.03 -5.34
N GLN A 100 -38.93 3.30 -6.21
CA GLN A 100 -38.62 2.47 -7.36
C GLN A 100 -38.06 1.10 -6.96
N ALA A 101 -37.23 1.02 -5.92
CA ALA A 101 -36.71 -0.25 -5.40
C ALA A 101 -37.80 -1.19 -4.86
N ASN A 102 -38.92 -0.63 -4.40
CA ASN A 102 -40.09 -1.37 -3.91
C ASN A 102 -41.17 -1.58 -4.99
N SER A 103 -40.91 -1.15 -6.24
CA SER A 103 -41.81 -1.40 -7.37
C SER A 103 -41.48 -2.74 -8.04
N MET A 104 -42.38 -3.24 -8.90
CA MET A 104 -42.12 -4.45 -9.69
C MET A 104 -41.03 -4.26 -10.76
N GLU A 105 -40.71 -3.03 -11.14
CA GLU A 105 -39.68 -2.72 -12.15
C GLU A 105 -38.27 -2.86 -11.57
N GLY A 106 -38.12 -2.66 -10.25
CA GLY A 106 -36.84 -2.70 -9.56
C GLY A 106 -35.92 -1.54 -9.97
N LEU A 107 -34.63 -1.68 -9.64
CA LEU A 107 -33.61 -0.69 -9.98
C LEU A 107 -32.70 -1.22 -11.08
N PRO A 108 -32.27 -0.37 -12.03
CA PRO A 108 -31.23 -0.75 -12.97
C PRO A 108 -29.90 -1.02 -12.23
N PRO A 109 -29.04 -1.91 -12.77
CA PRO A 109 -27.72 -2.17 -12.20
C PRO A 109 -26.90 -0.91 -11.99
N ILE A 110 -26.05 -0.92 -10.96
CA ILE A 110 -25.09 0.15 -10.69
C ILE A 110 -23.82 -0.04 -11.52
N GLU A 111 -22.93 0.97 -11.53
CA GLU A 111 -21.60 0.83 -12.12
C GLU A 111 -20.54 0.87 -11.02
N LEU A 112 -19.66 -0.12 -11.01
CA LEU A 112 -18.59 -0.25 -10.00
C LEU A 112 -17.22 -0.37 -10.66
N TYR A 113 -16.24 0.28 -10.06
CA TYR A 113 -14.84 -0.10 -10.20
C TYR A 113 -14.44 -1.08 -9.11
N LYS A 114 -13.79 -2.18 -9.47
CA LYS A 114 -13.22 -3.14 -8.55
C LYS A 114 -11.71 -2.92 -8.46
N VAL A 115 -11.18 -2.79 -7.25
CA VAL A 115 -9.73 -2.74 -7.01
C VAL A 115 -9.45 -3.78 -5.94
N ASP A 116 -8.68 -4.81 -6.28
CA ASP A 116 -8.50 -5.99 -5.42
C ASP A 116 -9.86 -6.56 -4.94
N ASP A 117 -10.10 -6.72 -3.65
CA ASP A 117 -11.34 -7.31 -3.12
C ASP A 117 -12.46 -6.29 -2.81
N VAL A 118 -12.23 -5.01 -3.10
CA VAL A 118 -13.16 -3.91 -2.78
C VAL A 118 -13.69 -3.18 -4.01
N TYR A 119 -14.84 -2.51 -3.83
CA TYR A 119 -15.58 -1.86 -4.90
C TYR A 119 -15.81 -0.37 -4.62
N PHE A 120 -15.78 0.42 -5.69
CA PHE A 120 -16.01 1.85 -5.71
C PHE A 120 -17.15 2.19 -6.65
N VAL A 121 -18.12 2.95 -6.16
CA VAL A 121 -19.27 3.35 -6.95
C VAL A 121 -18.88 4.37 -8.01
N ARG A 122 -19.01 4.01 -9.29
CA ARG A 122 -18.89 4.94 -10.41
C ARG A 122 -20.23 5.64 -10.64
N ASP A 123 -21.33 4.90 -10.65
CA ASP A 123 -22.69 5.41 -10.69
C ASP A 123 -23.63 4.59 -9.79
N GLY A 124 -24.63 5.25 -9.18
CA GLY A 124 -25.63 4.56 -8.36
C GLY A 124 -25.48 4.70 -6.84
N ASN A 125 -24.78 5.74 -6.34
CA ASN A 125 -24.58 5.97 -4.90
C ASN A 125 -25.88 5.92 -4.07
N HIS A 126 -26.97 6.53 -4.56
CA HIS A 126 -28.27 6.47 -3.88
C HIS A 126 -28.86 5.06 -3.86
N ARG A 127 -28.65 4.26 -4.91
CA ARG A 127 -29.13 2.87 -4.99
C ARG A 127 -28.40 1.99 -3.99
N VAL A 128 -27.09 2.18 -3.82
CA VAL A 128 -26.31 1.51 -2.75
C VAL A 128 -26.82 1.90 -1.37
N SER A 129 -27.04 3.20 -1.13
CA SER A 129 -27.60 3.71 0.13
C SER A 129 -28.96 3.08 0.46
N VAL A 130 -29.89 3.10 -0.51
CA VAL A 130 -31.23 2.51 -0.37
C VAL A 130 -31.16 1.00 -0.17
N ALA A 131 -30.33 0.27 -0.92
CA ALA A 131 -30.20 -1.17 -0.79
C ALA A 131 -29.68 -1.57 0.59
N ARG A 132 -28.74 -0.80 1.16
CA ARG A 132 -28.28 -0.98 2.56
C ARG A 132 -29.38 -0.66 3.58
N GLU A 133 -30.17 0.39 3.36
CA GLU A 133 -31.32 0.72 4.23
C GLU A 133 -32.38 -0.39 4.22
N MET A 134 -32.59 -1.03 3.07
CA MET A 134 -33.51 -2.15 2.91
C MET A 134 -32.97 -3.47 3.49
N GLY A 135 -31.70 -3.51 3.90
CA GLY A 135 -31.07 -4.71 4.47
C GLY A 135 -30.69 -5.76 3.42
N ASN A 136 -30.53 -5.37 2.15
CA ASN A 136 -30.07 -6.28 1.11
C ASN A 136 -28.62 -6.73 1.39
N GLY A 137 -28.28 -7.97 1.02
CA GLY A 137 -26.90 -8.48 1.10
C GLY A 137 -26.06 -8.14 -0.14
N THR A 138 -26.69 -8.07 -1.31
CA THR A 138 -26.04 -7.84 -2.60
C THR A 138 -26.77 -6.79 -3.43
N ILE A 139 -26.10 -6.30 -4.48
CA ILE A 139 -26.67 -5.40 -5.49
C ILE A 139 -26.12 -5.74 -6.89
N GLN A 140 -26.99 -5.69 -7.91
CA GLN A 140 -26.57 -5.90 -9.29
C GLN A 140 -25.71 -4.73 -9.80
N ALA A 141 -24.57 -5.05 -10.39
CA ALA A 141 -23.61 -4.06 -10.86
C ALA A 141 -22.89 -4.49 -12.15
N HIS A 142 -22.65 -3.52 -13.03
CA HIS A 142 -21.63 -3.60 -14.08
C HIS A 142 -20.26 -3.33 -13.46
N VAL A 143 -19.36 -4.32 -13.50
CA VAL A 143 -18.07 -4.26 -12.82
C VAL A 143 -16.94 -4.05 -13.83
N THR A 144 -16.12 -3.02 -13.61
CA THR A 144 -14.83 -2.84 -14.30
C THR A 144 -13.70 -3.00 -13.29
N GLU A 145 -12.84 -4.00 -13.47
CA GLU A 145 -11.71 -4.28 -12.60
C GLU A 145 -10.47 -3.50 -13.01
N LEU A 146 -9.82 -2.89 -12.02
CA LEU A 146 -8.50 -2.31 -12.11
C LEU A 146 -7.54 -3.18 -11.29
N PRO A 147 -6.69 -3.98 -11.94
CA PRO A 147 -5.81 -4.91 -11.24
C PRO A 147 -4.77 -4.16 -10.40
N THR A 148 -4.49 -4.70 -9.21
CA THR A 148 -3.44 -4.22 -8.30
C THR A 148 -2.79 -5.43 -7.62
N SER A 149 -1.53 -5.29 -7.22
CA SER A 149 -0.81 -6.28 -6.42
C SER A 149 -0.76 -5.90 -4.94
N ILE A 150 -1.72 -5.08 -4.50
CA ILE A 150 -1.77 -4.47 -3.19
C ILE A 150 -3.12 -4.79 -2.60
N ASP A 151 -3.08 -5.43 -1.45
CA ASP A 151 -4.27 -5.85 -0.73
C ASP A 151 -5.01 -4.61 -0.22
N LEU A 152 -6.28 -4.49 -0.57
CA LEU A 152 -7.16 -3.44 -0.07
C LEU A 152 -8.28 -4.06 0.74
N GLU A 153 -8.43 -3.61 1.99
CA GLU A 153 -9.46 -4.10 2.89
C GLU A 153 -10.59 -3.08 3.07
N PRO A 154 -11.85 -3.54 3.25
CA PRO A 154 -12.93 -2.68 3.67
C PRO A 154 -12.63 -1.95 4.97
N GLY A 155 -12.78 -0.62 4.96
CA GLY A 155 -12.64 0.21 6.15
C GLY A 155 -11.22 0.68 6.48
N MET A 156 -10.25 0.46 5.57
CA MET A 156 -8.93 1.07 5.67
C MET A 156 -9.01 2.59 5.94
N SER A 157 -8.24 3.03 6.91
CA SER A 157 -8.03 4.42 7.27
C SER A 157 -7.24 5.14 6.18
N ARG A 158 -7.28 6.47 6.21
CA ARG A 158 -6.48 7.32 5.31
C ARG A 158 -4.98 7.00 5.40
N THR A 159 -4.48 6.75 6.60
CA THR A 159 -3.07 6.41 6.85
C THR A 159 -2.71 5.05 6.25
N GLU A 160 -3.57 4.05 6.39
CA GLU A 160 -3.37 2.74 5.75
C GLU A 160 -3.35 2.86 4.21
N LEU A 161 -4.22 3.71 3.64
CA LEU A 161 -4.20 3.99 2.21
C LEU A 161 -2.96 4.79 1.76
N GLU A 162 -2.39 5.63 2.63
CA GLU A 162 -1.11 6.31 2.37
C GLU A 162 0.04 5.30 2.35
N ALA A 163 0.05 4.37 3.31
CA ALA A 163 1.00 3.27 3.35
C ALA A 163 0.91 2.37 2.10
N ALA A 164 -0.30 1.97 1.72
CA ALA A 164 -0.56 1.20 0.50
C ALA A 164 -0.08 1.93 -0.76
N GLY A 165 -0.32 3.24 -0.86
CA GLY A 165 0.17 4.07 -1.97
C GLY A 165 1.69 4.19 -2.05
N ALA A 166 2.35 4.32 -0.90
CA ALA A 166 3.82 4.35 -0.85
C ALA A 166 4.41 3.00 -1.31
N TYR A 167 3.83 1.89 -0.85
CA TYR A 167 4.22 0.56 -1.30
C TYR A 167 3.97 0.34 -2.80
N ALA A 168 2.84 0.82 -3.32
CA ALA A 168 2.54 0.80 -4.76
C ALA A 168 3.62 1.50 -5.58
N THR A 169 4.06 2.67 -5.11
CA THR A 169 5.09 3.45 -5.77
C THR A 169 6.42 2.70 -5.76
N PHE A 170 6.79 2.09 -4.64
CA PHE A 170 7.97 1.23 -4.55
C PHE A 170 7.92 0.05 -5.53
N LEU A 171 6.80 -0.67 -5.61
CA LEU A 171 6.64 -1.80 -6.54
C LEU A 171 6.71 -1.34 -8.00
N TYR A 172 6.08 -0.21 -8.32
CA TYR A 172 6.12 0.35 -9.66
C TYR A 172 7.54 0.75 -10.09
N GLU A 173 8.25 1.48 -9.22
CA GLU A 173 9.60 2.01 -9.49
C GLU A 173 10.69 0.93 -9.50
N SER A 174 10.62 -0.04 -8.58
CA SER A 174 11.50 -1.21 -8.58
C SER A 174 11.20 -2.16 -9.74
N GLY A 175 9.93 -2.26 -10.12
CA GLY A 175 9.41 -3.32 -10.98
C GLY A 175 9.35 -4.69 -10.32
N LEU A 176 9.53 -4.77 -8.99
CA LEU A 176 9.58 -6.04 -8.25
C LEU A 176 8.33 -6.89 -8.48
N ASN A 177 7.14 -6.27 -8.53
CA ASN A 177 5.89 -6.99 -8.77
C ASN A 177 5.80 -7.62 -10.17
N ARG A 178 6.54 -7.12 -11.17
CA ARG A 178 6.59 -7.69 -12.52
C ARG A 178 7.56 -8.86 -12.60
N VAL A 179 8.74 -8.72 -12.00
CA VAL A 179 9.80 -9.75 -12.04
C VAL A 179 9.66 -10.83 -10.96
N ARG A 180 8.98 -10.53 -9.85
CA ARG A 180 8.64 -11.48 -8.78
C ARG A 180 7.15 -11.30 -8.41
N PRO A 181 6.21 -11.79 -9.22
CA PRO A 181 4.77 -11.63 -8.96
C PRO A 181 4.30 -12.24 -7.63
N HIS A 182 5.02 -13.24 -7.12
CA HIS A 182 4.73 -13.93 -5.86
C HIS A 182 5.66 -13.49 -4.72
N HIS A 183 6.27 -12.31 -4.82
CA HIS A 183 7.05 -11.77 -3.70
C HIS A 183 6.14 -11.59 -2.48
N GLN A 184 6.67 -11.86 -1.31
CA GLN A 184 6.03 -11.59 -0.04
C GLN A 184 5.90 -10.08 0.17
N ALA A 185 4.77 -9.63 0.71
CA ALA A 185 4.53 -8.23 1.01
C ALA A 185 5.62 -7.66 1.92
N ILE A 186 6.24 -6.56 1.49
CA ILE A 186 7.29 -5.89 2.26
C ILE A 186 6.65 -4.78 3.07
N ASN A 187 6.26 -5.09 4.31
CA ASN A 187 5.64 -4.11 5.20
C ASN A 187 6.70 -3.25 5.90
N LEU A 188 6.42 -1.95 6.03
CA LEU A 188 7.22 -0.99 6.81
C LEU A 188 6.30 -0.23 7.76
N SER A 189 6.76 0.01 8.99
CA SER A 189 5.98 0.80 9.95
C SER A 189 5.88 2.26 9.53
N GLU A 190 6.90 2.77 8.82
CA GLU A 190 6.93 4.13 8.29
C GLU A 190 6.96 4.11 6.75
N PRO A 191 5.88 4.53 6.07
CA PRO A 191 5.78 4.50 4.60
C PRO A 191 6.84 5.32 3.87
N SER A 192 7.42 6.35 4.50
CA SER A 192 8.49 7.16 3.90
C SER A 192 9.74 6.32 3.57
N ARG A 193 10.01 5.27 4.36
CA ARG A 193 11.22 4.44 4.27
C ARG A 193 11.26 3.50 3.07
N TYR A 194 10.19 3.41 2.27
CA TYR A 194 10.27 2.77 0.96
C TYR A 194 11.30 3.44 0.04
N SER A 195 11.61 4.74 0.25
CA SER A 195 12.70 5.40 -0.45
C SER A 195 14.08 4.83 -0.10
N ASP A 196 14.25 4.35 1.13
CA ASP A 196 15.51 3.75 1.60
C ASP A 196 15.72 2.40 0.92
N LEU A 197 14.67 1.56 0.87
CA LEU A 197 14.68 0.31 0.10
C LEU A 197 15.01 0.56 -1.38
N MET A 198 14.46 1.62 -1.96
CA MET A 198 14.77 2.00 -3.34
C MET A 198 16.23 2.42 -3.52
N GLY A 199 16.78 3.15 -2.55
CA GLY A 199 18.20 3.46 -2.47
C GLY A 199 19.06 2.19 -2.43
N HIS A 200 18.65 1.18 -1.66
CA HIS A 200 19.37 -0.09 -1.54
C HIS A 200 19.36 -0.86 -2.86
N ILE A 201 18.21 -1.00 -3.52
CA ILE A 201 18.12 -1.66 -4.84
C ILE A 201 18.98 -0.92 -5.88
N TYR A 202 18.94 0.41 -5.88
CA TYR A 202 19.73 1.22 -6.81
C TYR A 202 21.23 1.03 -6.62
N LEU A 203 21.70 0.95 -5.37
CA LEU A 203 23.10 0.66 -5.13
C LEU A 203 23.43 -0.79 -5.49
N HIS A 204 22.59 -1.75 -5.08
CA HIS A 204 22.76 -3.16 -5.41
C HIS A 204 22.99 -3.35 -6.92
N ARG A 205 22.17 -2.66 -7.73
CA ARG A 205 22.35 -2.57 -9.18
C ARG A 205 23.76 -2.13 -9.58
N LYS A 206 24.32 -1.08 -8.97
CA LYS A 206 25.66 -0.56 -9.30
C LYS A 206 26.77 -1.53 -8.93
N VAL A 207 26.67 -2.15 -7.76
CA VAL A 207 27.65 -3.14 -7.30
C VAL A 207 27.64 -4.34 -8.25
N LEU A 208 26.46 -4.87 -8.54
CA LEU A 208 26.29 -6.03 -9.43
C LEU A 208 26.69 -5.72 -10.88
N ALA A 209 26.40 -4.52 -11.37
CA ALA A 209 26.82 -4.11 -12.72
C ALA A 209 28.36 -4.04 -12.85
N ARG A 210 29.06 -3.62 -11.79
CA ARG A 210 30.53 -3.59 -11.76
C ARG A 210 31.13 -4.99 -11.69
N SER A 211 30.59 -5.88 -10.85
CA SER A 211 31.12 -7.23 -10.70
C SER A 211 30.87 -8.10 -11.94
N THR A 212 29.73 -7.92 -12.61
CA THR A 212 29.36 -8.68 -13.82
C THR A 212 29.85 -8.04 -15.12
N GLY A 213 30.28 -6.77 -15.09
CA GLY A 213 30.67 -6.01 -16.28
C GLY A 213 29.52 -5.71 -17.25
N ARG A 214 28.27 -5.78 -16.79
CA ARG A 214 27.06 -5.57 -17.60
C ARG A 214 26.20 -4.49 -16.95
N ASP A 215 25.60 -3.61 -17.77
CA ASP A 215 24.53 -2.75 -17.26
C ASP A 215 23.28 -3.61 -17.00
N LEU A 216 22.64 -3.36 -15.86
CA LEU A 216 21.47 -4.11 -15.40
C LEU A 216 20.27 -3.17 -15.40
N SER A 217 19.07 -3.68 -15.68
CA SER A 217 17.88 -2.88 -15.48
C SER A 217 17.57 -2.72 -13.98
N MET A 218 16.68 -1.79 -13.62
CA MET A 218 16.17 -1.71 -12.24
C MET A 218 15.42 -3.00 -11.84
N GLU A 219 14.75 -3.62 -12.81
CA GLU A 219 14.01 -4.86 -12.62
C GLU A 219 14.93 -6.04 -12.33
N ASP A 220 16.03 -6.17 -13.06
CA ASP A 220 17.05 -7.21 -12.81
C ASP A 220 17.66 -7.04 -11.42
N ALA A 221 18.00 -5.80 -11.05
CA ALA A 221 18.56 -5.51 -9.73
C ALA A 221 17.55 -5.73 -8.60
N ALA A 222 16.27 -5.39 -8.80
CA ALA A 222 15.23 -5.63 -7.81
C ALA A 222 14.99 -7.13 -7.60
N ALA A 223 14.98 -7.91 -8.68
CA ALA A 223 14.87 -9.36 -8.62
C ALA A 223 16.03 -10.00 -7.85
N ASP A 224 17.27 -9.63 -8.19
CA ASP A 224 18.46 -10.16 -7.53
C ASP A 224 18.54 -9.74 -6.05
N TRP A 225 18.32 -8.45 -5.77
CA TRP A 225 18.24 -7.93 -4.40
C TRP A 225 17.19 -8.67 -3.56
N TYR A 226 15.99 -8.88 -4.12
CA TYR A 226 14.93 -9.55 -3.39
C TYR A 226 15.30 -11.00 -3.04
N ASP A 227 15.89 -11.72 -4.01
CA ASP A 227 16.18 -13.14 -3.87
C ASP A 227 17.41 -13.43 -3.02
N ASN A 228 18.44 -12.59 -3.13
CA ASN A 228 19.78 -12.86 -2.59
C ASN A 228 20.12 -11.96 -1.40
N VAL A 229 19.33 -10.92 -1.12
CA VAL A 229 19.60 -10.00 0.00
C VAL A 229 18.40 -9.92 0.94
N PHE A 230 17.25 -9.48 0.45
CA PHE A 230 16.08 -9.23 1.30
C PHE A 230 15.48 -10.53 1.87
N ARG A 231 15.20 -11.52 1.02
CA ARG A 231 14.59 -12.79 1.46
C ARG A 231 15.49 -13.57 2.42
N PRO A 232 16.82 -13.71 2.20
CA PRO A 232 17.71 -14.33 3.18
C PRO A 232 17.69 -13.61 4.54
N ALA A 233 17.74 -12.27 4.54
CA ALA A 233 17.66 -11.48 5.76
C ALA A 233 16.36 -11.73 6.55
N VAL A 234 15.22 -11.72 5.85
CA VAL A 234 13.91 -12.03 6.46
C VAL A 234 13.85 -13.48 6.95
N THR A 235 14.51 -14.40 6.26
CA THR A 235 14.59 -15.81 6.69
C THR A 235 15.33 -15.94 8.02
N LEU A 236 16.44 -15.21 8.21
CA LEU A 236 17.16 -15.14 9.48
C LEU A 236 16.30 -14.53 10.60
N ILE A 237 15.64 -13.39 10.32
CA ILE A 237 14.72 -12.73 11.27
C ILE A 237 13.66 -13.72 11.79
N ARG A 238 13.08 -14.53 10.89
CA ARG A 238 12.07 -15.54 11.22
C ARG A 238 12.65 -16.74 11.95
N LYS A 239 13.79 -17.29 11.48
CA LYS A 239 14.48 -18.45 12.08
C LYS A 239 14.72 -18.22 13.57
N TYR A 240 15.20 -17.01 13.92
CA TYR A 240 15.54 -16.63 15.28
C TYR A 240 14.43 -15.87 16.03
N LYS A 241 13.23 -15.79 15.44
CA LYS A 241 12.04 -15.15 16.03
C LYS A 241 12.32 -13.76 16.59
N ILE A 242 13.09 -12.95 15.86
CA ILE A 242 13.57 -11.65 16.34
C ILE A 242 12.40 -10.72 16.71
N LEU A 243 11.30 -10.76 15.96
CA LEU A 243 10.12 -9.92 16.20
C LEU A 243 9.35 -10.29 17.48
N ASP A 244 9.45 -11.54 17.97
CA ASP A 244 8.86 -11.93 19.26
C ASP A 244 9.63 -11.29 20.42
N GLN A 245 10.94 -11.07 20.22
CA GLN A 245 11.85 -10.50 21.20
C GLN A 245 11.84 -8.97 21.18
N ILE A 246 11.59 -8.38 20.00
CA ILE A 246 11.61 -6.94 19.72
C ILE A 246 10.27 -6.52 19.13
N LYS A 247 9.37 -6.08 20.01
CA LYS A 247 7.98 -5.77 19.65
C LYS A 247 7.87 -4.46 18.87
N GLY A 248 6.85 -4.36 18.03
CA GLY A 248 6.46 -3.12 17.35
C GLY A 248 7.28 -2.81 16.09
N ARG A 249 7.96 -3.81 15.51
CA ARG A 249 8.71 -3.70 14.26
C ARG A 249 8.18 -4.71 13.25
N THR A 250 8.26 -4.35 11.97
CA THR A 250 8.05 -5.27 10.84
C THR A 250 9.37 -5.92 10.41
N GLU A 251 9.29 -6.94 9.58
CA GLU A 251 10.47 -7.56 8.97
C GLU A 251 11.24 -6.58 8.08
N GLY A 252 10.52 -5.70 7.36
CA GLY A 252 11.15 -4.65 6.56
C GLY A 252 11.87 -3.61 7.41
N ASP A 253 11.30 -3.23 8.57
CA ASP A 253 11.98 -2.34 9.50
C ASP A 253 13.28 -2.96 10.04
N MET A 254 13.24 -4.27 10.33
CA MET A 254 14.40 -4.99 10.83
C MET A 254 15.48 -5.16 9.75
N TYR A 255 15.08 -5.46 8.51
CA TYR A 255 16.00 -5.47 7.38
C TYR A 255 16.73 -4.13 7.24
N LEU A 256 15.99 -3.01 7.23
CA LEU A 256 16.61 -1.69 7.11
C LEU A 256 17.52 -1.39 8.31
N TRP A 257 17.12 -1.75 9.52
CA TRP A 257 17.96 -1.58 10.71
C TRP A 257 19.29 -2.36 10.59
N MET A 258 19.27 -3.61 10.14
CA MET A 258 20.49 -4.40 9.96
C MET A 258 21.42 -3.75 8.93
N VAL A 259 20.87 -3.25 7.82
CA VAL A 259 21.67 -2.53 6.80
C VAL A 259 22.30 -1.27 7.40
N ASP A 260 21.53 -0.47 8.15
CA ASP A 260 22.04 0.73 8.80
C ASP A 260 23.13 0.42 9.82
N HIS A 261 22.93 -0.60 10.66
CA HIS A 261 23.87 -1.03 11.69
C HIS A 261 25.20 -1.49 11.10
N LEU A 262 25.17 -2.42 10.13
CA LEU A 262 26.39 -2.90 9.46
C LEU A 262 27.18 -1.77 8.83
N SER A 263 26.46 -0.79 8.33
CA SER A 263 27.05 0.37 7.70
C SER A 263 27.68 1.36 8.68
N GLU A 264 27.12 1.50 9.89
CA GLU A 264 27.70 2.31 10.97
C GLU A 264 28.98 1.66 11.51
N VAL A 265 28.92 0.35 11.77
CA VAL A 265 30.06 -0.44 12.22
C VAL A 265 31.25 -0.31 11.26
N LYS A 266 31.01 -0.35 9.95
CA LYS A 266 32.06 -0.16 8.94
C LYS A 266 32.63 1.27 8.94
N ALA A 267 31.79 2.28 9.17
CA ALA A 267 32.24 3.67 9.22
C ALA A 267 33.14 3.96 10.43
N GLU A 268 32.88 3.30 11.56
CA GLU A 268 33.67 3.44 12.79
C GLU A 268 35.02 2.69 12.73
N MET A 269 35.05 1.52 12.09
CA MET A 269 36.25 0.67 12.03
C MET A 269 37.13 0.85 10.79
N GLY A 270 36.67 1.60 9.77
CA GLY A 270 37.44 1.87 8.55
C GLY A 270 37.40 0.75 7.50
N GLU A 271 38.24 0.85 6.46
CA GLU A 271 38.30 -0.16 5.37
C GLU A 271 38.81 -1.53 5.83
N ASP A 272 39.52 -1.59 6.96
CA ASP A 272 40.04 -2.82 7.58
C ASP A 272 39.02 -3.52 8.50
N ALA A 273 37.79 -3.02 8.58
CA ALA A 273 36.71 -3.65 9.36
C ALA A 273 36.46 -5.08 8.85
N GLN A 274 36.47 -6.07 9.75
CA GLN A 274 36.05 -7.43 9.42
C GLN A 274 34.68 -7.40 8.73
N GLU A 275 34.55 -8.24 7.71
CA GLU A 275 33.29 -8.53 7.03
C GLU A 275 32.22 -8.89 8.07
N ARG A 276 31.23 -8.02 8.24
CA ARG A 276 30.10 -8.25 9.16
C ARG A 276 28.84 -8.60 8.39
N SER A 277 28.16 -9.63 8.87
CA SER A 277 26.99 -10.24 8.25
C SER A 277 25.67 -9.79 8.92
N PHE A 278 24.53 -10.12 8.33
CA PHE A 278 23.24 -9.86 8.96
C PHE A 278 23.09 -10.63 10.27
N SER A 279 23.68 -11.82 10.40
CA SER A 279 23.71 -12.56 11.66
C SER A 279 24.50 -11.82 12.75
N ASP A 280 25.62 -11.19 12.40
CA ASP A 280 26.36 -10.33 13.33
C ASP A 280 25.51 -9.14 13.79
N ALA A 281 24.78 -8.51 12.86
CA ALA A 281 23.90 -7.41 13.19
C ALA A 281 22.76 -7.85 14.14
N LEU A 282 22.16 -9.02 13.91
CA LEU A 282 21.13 -9.57 14.79
C LEU A 282 21.69 -9.95 16.17
N ALA A 283 22.90 -10.51 16.23
CA ALA A 283 23.56 -10.81 17.50
C ALA A 283 23.79 -9.53 18.31
N ALA A 284 24.34 -8.48 17.68
CA ALA A 284 24.54 -7.18 18.32
C ALA A 284 23.23 -6.56 18.83
N LEU A 285 22.14 -6.68 18.05
CA LEU A 285 20.81 -6.21 18.45
C LEU A 285 20.29 -6.89 19.72
N LEU A 286 20.42 -8.22 19.79
CA LEU A 286 19.98 -9.00 20.94
C LEU A 286 20.79 -8.64 22.19
N GLU A 287 22.10 -8.45 22.04
CA GLU A 287 22.99 -8.01 23.12
C GLU A 287 22.60 -6.61 23.64
N GLU A 288 22.34 -5.66 22.73
CA GLU A 288 21.87 -4.31 23.06
C GLU A 288 20.57 -4.34 23.88
N HIS A 289 19.64 -5.23 23.50
CA HIS A 289 18.35 -5.41 24.19
C HIS A 289 18.41 -6.36 25.40
N LYS A 290 19.61 -6.80 25.80
CA LYS A 290 19.85 -7.75 26.90
C LYS A 290 19.04 -9.05 26.76
N LYS A 291 18.89 -9.52 25.51
CA LYS A 291 18.25 -10.79 25.15
C LYS A 291 19.31 -11.87 24.96
N PRO A 292 18.97 -13.16 25.21
CA PRO A 292 19.90 -14.25 24.95
C PRO A 292 20.18 -14.35 23.45
N VAL A 293 21.46 -14.43 23.08
CA VAL A 293 21.91 -14.68 21.72
C VAL A 293 21.98 -16.20 21.51
N PRO A 294 21.24 -16.79 20.56
CA PRO A 294 21.37 -18.20 20.21
C PRO A 294 22.81 -18.54 19.81
N GLU A 295 23.33 -19.69 20.25
CA GLU A 295 24.71 -20.09 19.95
C GLU A 295 24.94 -20.28 18.45
N ASP A 296 23.96 -20.84 17.73
CA ASP A 296 24.01 -21.09 16.29
C ASP A 296 23.90 -19.82 15.43
N LEU A 297 23.46 -18.69 16.00
CA LEU A 297 23.39 -17.42 15.27
C LEU A 297 24.78 -16.84 14.97
N ARG A 298 25.76 -17.02 15.87
CA ARG A 298 27.12 -16.47 15.68
C ARG A 298 27.93 -17.24 14.64
N ASP A 299 27.56 -18.50 14.42
CA ASP A 299 28.23 -19.39 13.47
C ASP A 299 27.40 -19.55 12.17
N GLU A 300 26.38 -18.72 11.95
CA GLU A 300 25.55 -18.77 10.75
C GLU A 300 26.36 -18.31 9.52
N ASP A 301 26.39 -19.17 8.52
CA ASP A 301 26.99 -18.89 7.21
C ASP A 301 25.99 -18.09 6.36
N ASP A 302 26.01 -16.76 6.51
CA ASP A 302 25.21 -15.85 5.69
C ASP A 302 26.06 -14.91 4.82
N ASP A 303 25.83 -14.95 3.51
CA ASP A 303 26.61 -14.24 2.47
C ASP A 303 26.24 -12.75 2.32
N SER A 304 25.65 -12.10 3.34
CA SER A 304 25.03 -10.76 3.20
C SER A 304 26.02 -9.58 3.08
N VAL A 305 27.32 -9.84 3.16
CA VAL A 305 28.39 -8.86 3.40
C VAL A 305 28.69 -7.95 2.19
N SER A 306 28.22 -8.25 0.98
CA SER A 306 28.77 -7.63 -0.24
C SER A 306 28.35 -6.18 -0.55
N ILE A 307 27.68 -5.44 0.36
CA ILE A 307 27.09 -4.12 0.05
C ILE A 307 27.79 -2.99 0.82
N SER A 308 28.73 -2.28 0.18
CA SER A 308 29.48 -1.20 0.85
C SER A 308 28.71 0.13 0.91
N ARG A 309 28.39 0.61 2.14
CA ARG A 309 27.69 1.90 2.39
C ARG A 309 28.52 3.15 2.10
N ALA A 310 29.85 3.03 2.03
CA ALA A 310 30.74 4.14 1.70
C ALA A 310 30.45 4.68 0.28
N GLU A 311 30.17 3.77 -0.67
CA GLU A 311 29.77 4.14 -2.02
C GLU A 311 28.33 4.66 -2.08
N ILE A 312 27.44 4.16 -1.21
CA ILE A 312 26.04 4.59 -1.06
C ILE A 312 25.95 6.06 -0.64
N GLN A 313 26.61 6.43 0.46
CA GLN A 313 26.49 7.77 1.03
C GLN A 313 27.16 8.83 0.16
N ALA A 314 28.32 8.52 -0.44
CA ALA A 314 28.99 9.43 -1.37
C ALA A 314 28.12 9.77 -2.60
N MET A 315 27.33 8.81 -3.09
CA MET A 315 26.44 9.03 -4.23
C MET A 315 25.12 9.72 -3.86
N LEU A 316 24.51 9.37 -2.72
CA LEU A 316 23.30 10.05 -2.24
C LEU A 316 23.58 11.52 -1.89
N ALA A 317 24.73 11.82 -1.29
CA ALA A 317 25.16 13.20 -1.03
C ALA A 317 25.34 14.01 -2.32
N ARG A 318 25.96 13.43 -3.36
CA ARG A 318 26.13 14.07 -4.69
C ARG A 318 24.78 14.35 -5.39
N LYS A 319 23.82 13.44 -5.27
CA LYS A 319 22.46 13.60 -5.81
C LYS A 319 21.65 14.66 -5.04
N LYS A 320 21.78 14.72 -3.71
CA LYS A 320 21.13 15.71 -2.85
C LYS A 320 21.73 17.12 -3.03
N ALA A 321 22.99 17.21 -3.46
CA ALA A 321 23.69 18.47 -3.75
C ALA A 321 23.45 19.05 -5.16
N GLY A 322 22.66 18.38 -6.03
CA GLY A 322 22.34 18.90 -7.37
C GLY A 322 23.53 19.01 -8.33
N LEU A 323 24.64 18.33 -8.05
CA LEU A 323 25.83 18.36 -8.89
C LEU A 323 25.66 17.36 -10.05
N ASN A 324 25.49 17.90 -11.24
CA ASN A 324 25.46 17.15 -12.49
C ASN A 324 26.78 16.38 -12.62
N THR A 325 26.71 15.06 -12.82
CA THR A 325 27.90 14.21 -12.99
C THR A 325 28.37 14.31 -14.43
N GLN A 326 29.04 15.41 -14.75
CA GLN A 326 30.06 15.43 -15.80
C GLN A 326 31.39 15.80 -15.15
N GLU A 327 32.45 15.16 -15.65
CA GLU A 327 33.86 15.27 -15.25
C GLU A 327 34.31 14.32 -14.12
N VAL A 328 34.83 13.16 -14.55
CA VAL A 328 35.90 12.46 -13.84
C VAL A 328 37.21 13.14 -14.29
N PRO A 329 38.09 13.61 -13.38
CA PRO A 329 39.39 14.11 -13.80
C PRO A 329 40.24 12.92 -14.26
N ALA A 330 40.84 13.06 -15.45
CA ALA A 330 41.78 12.09 -15.99
C ALA A 330 42.97 11.94 -15.04
N VAL A 331 43.29 10.69 -14.71
CA VAL A 331 44.54 10.33 -14.02
C VAL A 331 45.68 10.53 -15.01
N GLU A 332 46.60 11.43 -14.69
CA GLU A 332 47.87 11.62 -15.40
C GLU A 332 48.69 10.32 -15.34
N GLU A 333 48.91 9.69 -16.50
CA GLU A 333 49.94 8.66 -16.67
C GLU A 333 51.33 9.32 -16.65
N GLU A 334 52.04 9.16 -15.52
CA GLU A 334 53.48 9.40 -15.45
C GLU A 334 54.22 8.46 -16.41
N ARG A 335 54.67 9.02 -17.54
CA ARG A 335 55.69 8.39 -18.38
C ARG A 335 57.05 8.49 -17.70
N LYS A 336 57.59 7.35 -17.25
CA LYS A 336 59.01 7.21 -16.87
C LYS A 336 59.93 7.47 -18.08
N PRO A 337 61.08 8.12 -17.89
CA PRO A 337 62.02 8.38 -18.97
C PRO A 337 62.85 7.14 -19.31
N ARG A 338 63.26 7.04 -20.58
CA ARG A 338 64.41 6.23 -21.01
C ARG A 338 65.55 7.15 -21.37
#